data_AF-A0A3N5SRB0-F1
#
_entry.id   AF-A0A3N5SRB0-F1
#
_cell.length_a   1.000
_cell.length_b   1.000
_cell.length_c   1.000
_cell.angle_alpha   90.00
_cell.angle_beta   90.00
_cell.angle_gamma   90.00
#
_symmetry.space_group_name_H-M   'P 1'
#
loop_
_entity.id
_entity.type
_entity.pdbx_description
1 polymer ?
#
loop_
_entity_poly.entity_id
_entity_poly.type
_entity_poly.pdbx_seq_one_letter_code
_entity_poly.pdbx_strand_id
1 'polypeptide(L)'
;MRRLFWLVLVLILAACGGDKKDKEQSESQSGVVEAIIAVERAAVFPIPDRNAAPITYLYERERIPIAGQSADGAYLLVTVEQSIGWILRAQVDISGSLDTVAVVDGETLGATPSATVPEVALVTAAPSTTPDQSPTPTDVSPLPAQTAVPTRTPLPTLTPTNPGEVVDPNVPVQTGTADANAAATSAAIRPGSPPPLTITLPKGWQSIDLIVPFRTVNAIRDVPLTIYNGPLPSADGASVNGYIYLFWGFPNVTSPTGEFNLWADGLQILRGSLVSESCNLGINQEQQTFYVGGQKAVGTYYTAVSCDGETDTAGWFAALRMYGGSYAFFTAVEPLDTLPEQSPNIQAILDSVVFLPPEE
;
A
#
# COMPACT_ATOMS: atom_id res chain seq x y z
N MET A 1 -60.89 -51.31 -6.68
CA MET A 1 -61.70 -51.90 -7.77
C MET A 1 -61.39 -51.17 -9.08
N ARG A 2 -61.96 -51.62 -10.22
CA ARG A 2 -62.03 -51.00 -11.58
C ARG A 2 -61.40 -49.58 -11.74
N ARG A 3 -60.46 -49.34 -12.66
CA ARG A 3 -60.62 -49.22 -14.14
C ARG A 3 -61.70 -48.18 -14.52
N LEU A 4 -61.49 -47.23 -15.46
CA LEU A 4 -61.19 -47.46 -16.89
C LEU A 4 -60.76 -46.14 -17.61
N PHE A 5 -59.92 -46.26 -18.65
CA PHE A 5 -59.73 -45.51 -19.94
C PHE A 5 -60.04 -43.98 -20.06
N TRP A 6 -59.42 -43.17 -20.94
CA TRP A 6 -58.46 -43.31 -22.09
C TRP A 6 -57.34 -42.23 -21.95
N LEU A 7 -56.19 -42.19 -22.65
CA LEU A 7 -55.52 -43.06 -23.66
C LEU A 7 -56.03 -43.06 -25.13
N VAL A 8 -55.59 -42.09 -25.97
CA VAL A 8 -55.43 -42.15 -27.47
C VAL A 8 -54.76 -40.83 -27.96
N LEU A 9 -53.89 -40.73 -28.98
CA LEU A 9 -52.90 -41.68 -29.55
C LEU A 9 -51.89 -40.95 -30.51
N VAL A 10 -50.59 -40.96 -30.16
CA VAL A 10 -49.37 -41.17 -31.01
C VAL A 10 -49.17 -40.44 -32.36
N LEU A 11 -47.96 -39.88 -32.58
CA LEU A 11 -46.95 -40.27 -33.60
C LEU A 11 -45.60 -39.53 -33.30
N ILE A 12 -44.46 -40.21 -33.04
CA ILE A 12 -43.48 -40.84 -33.99
C ILE A 12 -42.71 -39.75 -34.77
N LEU A 13 -41.36 -39.59 -34.72
CA LEU A 13 -40.21 -40.40 -34.21
C LEU A 13 -39.25 -39.49 -33.36
N ALA A 14 -37.95 -39.69 -33.05
CA ALA A 14 -36.89 -40.58 -33.57
C ALA A 14 -35.76 -40.96 -32.55
N ALA A 15 -35.04 -42.04 -32.90
CA ALA A 15 -33.64 -42.43 -32.62
C ALA A 15 -32.79 -41.79 -31.48
N CYS A 16 -32.49 -42.63 -30.48
CA CYS A 16 -31.13 -43.01 -30.03
C CYS A 16 -29.98 -41.97 -29.94
N GLY A 17 -29.68 -41.55 -28.71
CA GLY A 17 -28.58 -42.13 -27.93
C GLY A 17 -27.14 -41.98 -28.45
N GLY A 18 -26.35 -41.19 -27.73
CA GLY A 18 -24.90 -41.18 -27.82
C GLY A 18 -24.29 -39.99 -27.09
N ASP A 19 -23.77 -40.22 -25.88
CA ASP A 19 -22.99 -39.23 -25.12
C ASP A 19 -21.88 -38.65 -26.00
N LYS A 20 -22.02 -37.36 -26.32
CA LYS A 20 -21.06 -36.63 -27.14
C LYS A 20 -20.73 -35.30 -26.48
N LYS A 21 -19.45 -34.96 -26.63
CA LYS A 21 -18.81 -33.78 -26.08
C LYS A 21 -19.34 -32.51 -26.76
N ASP A 22 -20.46 -32.02 -26.27
CA ASP A 22 -20.68 -30.59 -26.15
C ASP A 22 -19.75 -30.16 -24.99
N LYS A 23 -18.53 -29.68 -25.24
CA LYS A 23 -18.25 -28.44 -25.99
C LYS A 23 -19.21 -27.34 -25.55
N GLU A 24 -19.20 -27.07 -24.26
CA GLU A 24 -19.56 -25.74 -23.76
C GLU A 24 -18.73 -24.73 -24.56
N GLN A 25 -19.43 -23.98 -25.39
CA GLN A 25 -18.83 -23.28 -26.51
C GLN A 25 -18.21 -22.00 -25.97
N SER A 26 -16.89 -21.95 -25.91
CA SER A 26 -16.17 -20.70 -25.61
C SER A 26 -16.59 -19.65 -26.64
N GLU A 27 -17.50 -18.76 -26.24
CA GLU A 27 -17.91 -17.64 -27.06
C GLU A 27 -16.72 -16.69 -27.17
N SER A 28 -16.06 -16.75 -28.33
CA SER A 28 -14.95 -15.89 -28.68
C SER A 28 -15.48 -14.48 -28.89
N GLN A 29 -15.63 -13.73 -27.78
CA GLN A 29 -15.97 -12.31 -27.79
C GLN A 29 -14.81 -11.51 -28.39
N SER A 30 -14.77 -11.47 -29.72
CA SER A 30 -14.10 -10.42 -30.47
C SER A 30 -14.73 -9.08 -30.11
N GLY A 31 -13.99 -8.09 -29.60
CA GLY A 31 -12.55 -8.10 -29.34
C GLY A 31 -12.11 -6.79 -28.69
N VAL A 32 -12.92 -6.28 -27.76
CA VAL A 32 -12.63 -5.08 -26.98
C VAL A 32 -11.89 -5.51 -25.72
N VAL A 33 -10.68 -5.02 -25.52
CA VAL A 33 -9.92 -5.27 -24.30
C VAL A 33 -10.36 -4.24 -23.27
N GLU A 34 -10.89 -4.68 -22.14
CA GLU A 34 -11.33 -3.80 -21.07
C GLU A 34 -10.28 -3.72 -19.95
N ALA A 35 -10.09 -2.51 -19.42
CA ALA A 35 -9.53 -2.30 -18.11
C ALA A 35 -10.67 -2.33 -17.08
N ILE A 36 -10.57 -3.22 -16.10
CA ILE A 36 -11.43 -3.24 -14.91
C ILE A 36 -10.63 -2.60 -13.79
N ILE A 37 -11.12 -1.52 -13.19
CA ILE A 37 -10.35 -0.82 -12.15
C ILE A 37 -10.23 -1.70 -10.89
N ALA A 38 -9.00 -2.02 -10.49
CA ALA A 38 -8.67 -2.93 -9.38
C ALA A 38 -8.30 -2.19 -8.08
N VAL A 39 -8.42 -0.86 -8.06
CA VAL A 39 -8.18 0.02 -6.92
C VAL A 39 -9.41 0.87 -6.64
N GLU A 40 -9.54 1.40 -5.42
CA GLU A 40 -10.65 2.29 -5.05
C GLU A 40 -10.84 3.46 -6.04
N ARG A 41 -9.72 4.00 -6.54
CA ARG A 41 -9.67 5.17 -7.41
C ARG A 41 -8.41 5.18 -8.30
N ALA A 42 -8.58 4.96 -9.60
CA ALA A 42 -7.52 5.13 -10.60
C ALA A 42 -7.46 6.57 -11.09
N ALA A 43 -6.25 7.07 -11.38
CA ALA A 43 -6.04 8.43 -11.86
C ALA A 43 -5.88 8.45 -13.39
N VAL A 44 -6.63 9.32 -14.07
CA VAL A 44 -6.55 9.50 -15.52
C VAL A 44 -5.67 10.71 -15.83
N PHE A 45 -4.56 10.50 -16.52
CA PHE A 45 -3.55 11.50 -16.83
C PHE A 45 -3.66 11.98 -18.30
N PRO A 46 -3.28 13.25 -18.62
CA PRO A 46 -3.30 13.76 -20.00
C PRO A 46 -2.12 13.25 -20.86
N ILE A 47 -1.10 12.69 -20.22
CA ILE A 47 0.11 12.09 -20.79
C ILE A 47 0.47 10.84 -19.97
N PRO A 48 1.29 9.90 -20.46
CA PRO A 48 1.71 8.72 -19.70
C PRO A 48 2.80 9.06 -18.66
N ASP A 49 2.48 9.95 -17.72
CA ASP A 49 3.30 10.30 -16.56
C ASP A 49 2.46 10.39 -15.29
N ARG A 50 2.75 9.49 -14.33
CA ARG A 50 2.26 9.44 -12.95
C ARG A 50 2.40 10.75 -12.15
N ASN A 51 3.24 11.69 -12.59
CA ASN A 51 3.43 12.98 -11.93
C ASN A 51 2.62 14.11 -12.59
N ALA A 52 1.95 13.86 -13.72
CA ALA A 52 1.05 14.81 -14.34
C ALA A 52 -0.20 15.03 -13.47
N ALA A 53 -0.81 16.21 -13.57
CA ALA A 53 -2.08 16.47 -12.89
C ALA A 53 -3.19 15.60 -13.51
N PRO A 54 -3.92 14.78 -12.73
CA PRO A 54 -5.01 13.97 -13.27
C PRO A 54 -6.16 14.84 -13.81
N ILE A 55 -6.65 14.51 -15.00
CA ILE A 55 -7.79 15.18 -15.63
C ILE A 55 -9.13 14.68 -15.08
N THR A 56 -9.21 13.41 -14.69
CA THR A 56 -10.35 12.80 -14.00
C THR A 56 -9.92 11.54 -13.25
N TYR A 57 -10.86 10.84 -12.63
CA TYR A 57 -10.63 9.61 -11.88
C TYR A 57 -11.71 8.58 -12.19
N LEU A 58 -11.31 7.31 -12.23
CA LEU A 58 -12.18 6.15 -12.38
C LEU A 58 -12.22 5.39 -11.05
N TYR A 59 -13.30 4.67 -10.76
CA TYR A 59 -13.54 4.05 -9.45
C TYR A 59 -13.50 2.52 -9.50
N GLU A 60 -13.36 1.86 -8.35
CA GLU A 60 -13.27 0.40 -8.26
C GLU A 60 -14.33 -0.32 -9.11
N ARG A 61 -13.92 -1.37 -9.81
CA ARG A 61 -14.77 -2.26 -10.64
C ARG A 61 -15.38 -1.60 -11.88
N GLU A 62 -15.13 -0.31 -12.12
CA GLU A 62 -15.50 0.38 -13.36
C GLU A 62 -14.79 -0.27 -14.56
N ARG A 63 -15.48 -0.33 -15.71
CA ARG A 63 -15.01 -1.02 -16.93
C ARG A 63 -14.86 -0.03 -18.07
N ILE A 64 -13.64 0.12 -18.57
CA ILE A 64 -13.31 1.10 -19.61
C ILE A 64 -12.56 0.41 -20.76
N PRO A 65 -12.94 0.64 -22.03
CA PRO A 65 -12.24 0.06 -23.17
C PRO A 65 -10.84 0.67 -23.34
N ILE A 66 -9.85 -0.19 -23.57
CA ILE A 66 -8.46 0.18 -23.83
C ILE A 66 -8.31 0.50 -25.31
N ALA A 67 -7.92 1.74 -25.61
CA ALA A 67 -7.69 2.25 -26.97
C ALA A 67 -6.22 2.11 -27.42
N GLY A 68 -5.28 1.93 -26.49
CA GLY A 68 -3.85 1.85 -26.76
C GLY A 68 -3.03 1.53 -25.50
N GLN A 69 -1.72 1.38 -25.65
CA GLN A 69 -0.76 1.22 -24.55
C GLN A 69 0.52 2.02 -24.81
N SER A 70 1.25 2.40 -23.76
CA SER A 70 2.53 3.10 -23.90
C SER A 70 3.64 2.16 -24.39
N ALA A 71 4.74 2.71 -24.92
CA ALA A 71 5.85 1.92 -25.46
C ALA A 71 6.58 1.05 -24.41
N ASP A 72 6.47 1.39 -23.12
CA ASP A 72 6.94 0.59 -21.98
C ASP A 72 5.87 -0.36 -21.40
N GLY A 73 4.62 -0.30 -21.91
CA GLY A 73 3.47 -1.06 -21.43
C GLY A 73 2.97 -0.67 -20.04
N ALA A 74 3.51 0.39 -19.41
CA ALA A 74 3.17 0.80 -18.05
C ALA A 74 1.85 1.58 -17.95
N TYR A 75 1.41 2.22 -19.05
CA TYR A 75 0.16 2.96 -19.14
C TYR A 75 -0.74 2.41 -20.24
N LEU A 76 -2.04 2.53 -20.02
CA LEU A 76 -3.09 2.16 -20.94
C LEU A 76 -3.83 3.43 -21.35
N LEU A 77 -3.99 3.64 -22.65
CA LEU A 77 -4.78 4.73 -23.21
C LEU A 77 -6.26 4.32 -23.17
N VAL A 78 -7.09 5.17 -22.58
CA VAL A 78 -8.52 4.91 -22.36
C VAL A 78 -9.37 6.13 -22.73
N THR A 79 -10.62 5.87 -23.09
CA THR A 79 -11.62 6.92 -23.34
C THR A 79 -12.61 6.97 -22.17
N VAL A 80 -12.67 8.11 -21.48
CA VAL A 80 -13.55 8.36 -20.34
C VAL A 80 -14.49 9.49 -20.69
N GLU A 81 -15.80 9.19 -20.71
CA GLU A 81 -16.86 10.07 -21.24
C GLU A 81 -16.61 10.52 -22.69
N GLN A 82 -15.93 11.66 -22.87
CA GLN A 82 -15.53 12.26 -24.15
C GLN A 82 -14.04 12.65 -24.17
N SER A 83 -13.30 12.37 -23.10
CA SER A 83 -11.87 12.67 -22.96
C SER A 83 -11.04 11.41 -23.16
N ILE A 84 -9.92 11.55 -23.89
CA ILE A 84 -8.90 10.50 -23.99
C ILE A 84 -7.84 10.79 -22.92
N GLY A 85 -7.38 9.76 -22.22
CA GLY A 85 -6.35 9.88 -21.19
C GLY A 85 -5.65 8.56 -20.90
N TRP A 86 -4.66 8.61 -20.02
CA TRP A 86 -3.78 7.50 -19.68
C TRP A 86 -4.03 7.04 -18.25
N ILE A 87 -4.14 5.74 -18.02
CA ILE A 87 -4.20 5.14 -16.67
C ILE A 87 -3.03 4.19 -16.46
N LEU A 88 -2.60 4.05 -15.21
CA LEU A 88 -1.53 3.12 -14.85
C LEU A 88 -2.02 1.68 -14.97
N ARG A 89 -1.28 0.83 -15.70
CA ARG A 89 -1.59 -0.60 -15.85
C ARG A 89 -1.65 -1.34 -14.50
N ALA A 90 -0.85 -0.90 -13.53
CA ALA A 90 -0.83 -1.45 -12.17
C ALA A 90 -2.08 -1.10 -11.32
N GLN A 91 -3.03 -0.32 -11.85
CA GLN A 91 -4.30 0.03 -11.18
C GLN A 91 -5.50 -0.77 -11.71
N VAL A 92 -5.31 -1.70 -12.65
CA VAL A 92 -6.41 -2.38 -13.36
C VAL A 92 -6.16 -3.87 -13.61
N ASP A 93 -7.22 -4.67 -13.49
CA ASP A 93 -7.30 -6.01 -14.06
C ASP A 93 -7.64 -5.91 -15.54
N ILE A 94 -7.02 -6.75 -16.38
CA ILE A 94 -7.21 -6.71 -17.84
C ILE A 94 -8.13 -7.84 -18.28
N SER A 95 -9.24 -7.49 -18.93
CA SER A 95 -10.20 -8.43 -19.50
C SER A 95 -10.03 -8.48 -21.02
N GLY A 96 -9.20 -9.42 -21.49
CA GLY A 96 -8.86 -9.66 -22.90
C GLY A 96 -7.36 -9.89 -23.09
N SER A 97 -6.86 -9.89 -24.33
CA SER A 97 -5.41 -9.85 -24.61
C SER A 97 -4.99 -8.50 -25.17
N LEU A 98 -3.91 -7.94 -24.63
CA LEU A 98 -3.28 -6.71 -25.13
C LEU A 98 -2.41 -6.94 -26.39
N ASP A 99 -2.26 -8.16 -26.89
CA ASP A 99 -1.52 -8.46 -28.13
C ASP A 99 -2.10 -7.73 -29.36
N THR A 100 -3.37 -7.33 -29.30
CA THR A 100 -4.08 -6.58 -30.34
C THR A 100 -4.18 -5.07 -30.08
N VAL A 101 -3.63 -4.57 -28.96
CA VAL A 101 -3.72 -3.16 -28.58
C VAL A 101 -2.51 -2.37 -29.09
N ALA A 102 -2.78 -1.31 -29.85
CA ALA A 102 -1.75 -0.49 -30.48
C ALA A 102 -0.86 0.21 -29.44
N VAL A 103 0.45 0.21 -29.70
CA VAL A 103 1.39 1.08 -28.99
C VAL A 103 1.24 2.52 -29.49
N VAL A 104 1.17 3.47 -28.57
CA VAL A 104 1.00 4.90 -28.86
C VAL A 104 2.09 5.69 -28.12
N ASP A 105 2.85 6.50 -28.86
CA ASP A 105 3.87 7.37 -28.29
C ASP A 105 3.24 8.58 -27.57
N GLY A 106 3.76 8.90 -26.38
CA GLY A 106 3.09 9.78 -25.42
C GLY A 106 3.21 11.30 -25.66
N GLU A 107 3.82 11.75 -26.76
CA GLU A 107 4.07 13.17 -26.99
C GLU A 107 2.84 13.92 -27.51
N THR A 108 2.15 14.57 -26.58
CA THR A 108 1.09 15.60 -26.77
C THR A 108 -0.24 15.12 -27.36
N LEU A 109 -1.23 14.93 -26.47
CA LEU A 109 -2.64 15.12 -26.82
C LEU A 109 -2.92 16.63 -27.00
N GLY A 110 -2.47 17.17 -28.14
CA GLY A 110 -2.68 18.56 -28.53
C GLY A 110 -4.15 18.90 -28.80
N ALA A 111 -4.54 20.15 -28.59
CA ALA A 111 -5.94 20.57 -28.61
C ALA A 111 -6.61 20.49 -29.99
N THR A 112 -7.76 19.79 -30.03
CA THR A 112 -8.92 20.01 -30.93
C THR A 112 -8.70 19.96 -32.45
N PRO A 113 -9.43 19.06 -33.13
CA PRO A 113 -10.29 19.51 -34.22
C PRO A 113 -11.78 19.27 -33.95
N SER A 114 -12.63 20.10 -34.56
CA SER A 114 -14.09 20.06 -34.44
C SER A 114 -14.71 18.83 -35.10
N ALA A 115 -15.71 18.22 -34.46
CA ALA A 115 -16.60 17.23 -35.04
C ALA A 115 -18.07 17.54 -34.69
N THR A 116 -18.95 17.40 -35.68
CA THR A 116 -20.33 17.93 -35.70
C THR A 116 -21.26 17.32 -34.65
N VAL A 117 -22.07 18.18 -34.00
CA VAL A 117 -23.18 17.82 -33.10
C VAL A 117 -24.32 17.07 -33.82
N PRO A 118 -24.82 15.96 -33.26
CA PRO A 118 -26.21 15.56 -33.34
C PRO A 118 -26.94 15.91 -32.03
N GLU A 119 -28.01 16.70 -32.13
CA GLU A 119 -28.87 17.11 -31.02
C GLU A 119 -29.78 15.96 -30.58
N VAL A 120 -29.79 15.62 -29.28
CA VAL A 120 -30.75 14.68 -28.67
C VAL A 120 -31.25 15.27 -27.36
N ALA A 121 -32.56 15.23 -27.14
CA ALA A 121 -33.25 16.05 -26.14
C ALA A 121 -33.01 15.67 -24.68
N LEU A 122 -33.05 16.67 -23.79
CA LEU A 122 -33.26 16.43 -22.36
C LEU A 122 -34.61 15.75 -22.11
N VAL A 123 -34.62 14.72 -21.28
CA VAL A 123 -35.84 14.19 -20.66
C VAL A 123 -35.75 14.43 -19.15
N THR A 124 -36.53 15.40 -18.66
CA THR A 124 -36.63 15.70 -17.23
C THR A 124 -37.37 14.57 -16.50
N ALA A 125 -36.69 13.91 -15.57
CA ALA A 125 -37.31 12.97 -14.62
C ALA A 125 -37.34 13.59 -13.21
N ALA A 126 -38.48 13.48 -12.53
CA ALA A 126 -38.68 14.00 -11.18
C ALA A 126 -38.19 13.00 -10.11
N PRO A 127 -37.81 13.44 -8.90
CA PRO A 127 -37.48 12.54 -7.80
C PRO A 127 -38.71 11.74 -7.38
N SER A 128 -38.50 10.45 -7.06
CA SER A 128 -39.51 9.58 -6.47
C SER A 128 -38.92 8.79 -5.31
N THR A 129 -39.78 8.30 -4.40
CA THR A 129 -39.42 8.01 -3.01
C THR A 129 -38.90 6.60 -2.75
N THR A 130 -38.06 6.51 -1.72
CA THR A 130 -37.61 5.31 -1.00
C THR A 130 -38.70 4.26 -0.76
N PRO A 131 -38.34 2.97 -0.81
CA PRO A 131 -38.73 2.04 0.25
C PRO A 131 -37.51 1.43 0.96
N ASP A 132 -37.59 1.35 2.29
CA ASP A 132 -36.64 0.71 3.20
C ASP A 132 -36.79 -0.82 3.16
N GLN A 133 -35.67 -1.55 3.05
CA GLN A 133 -35.58 -2.98 3.41
C GLN A 133 -34.20 -3.31 4.02
N SER A 134 -34.21 -3.68 5.30
CA SER A 134 -33.04 -4.19 6.02
C SER A 134 -32.84 -5.70 5.81
N PRO A 135 -31.62 -6.17 5.47
CA PRO A 135 -31.28 -7.59 5.45
C PRO A 135 -30.79 -8.09 6.82
N THR A 136 -31.44 -9.13 7.34
CA THR A 136 -31.01 -9.83 8.58
C THR A 136 -29.77 -10.70 8.33
N PRO A 137 -28.72 -10.66 9.18
CA PRO A 137 -27.56 -11.53 9.03
C PRO A 137 -27.92 -13.01 9.30
N THR A 138 -27.34 -13.93 8.52
CA THR A 138 -27.55 -15.38 8.68
C THR A 138 -26.21 -16.10 8.81
N ASP A 139 -25.97 -16.55 10.04
CA ASP A 139 -25.16 -17.70 10.51
C ASP A 139 -23.70 -17.92 10.04
N VAL A 140 -22.93 -18.59 10.89
CA VAL A 140 -21.47 -18.78 10.77
C VAL A 140 -21.08 -20.11 10.12
N SER A 141 -20.04 -20.06 9.29
CA SER A 141 -19.32 -21.24 8.80
C SER A 141 -17.94 -21.33 9.49
N PRO A 142 -17.53 -22.48 10.05
CA PRO A 142 -16.30 -22.58 10.82
C PRO A 142 -15.04 -22.57 9.94
N LEU A 143 -14.10 -21.67 10.27
CA LEU A 143 -12.78 -21.59 9.65
C LEU A 143 -11.92 -22.82 10.05
N PRO A 144 -11.16 -23.44 9.13
CA PRO A 144 -10.19 -24.48 9.50
C PRO A 144 -9.05 -23.89 10.32
N ALA A 145 -8.61 -24.61 11.36
CA ALA A 145 -7.53 -24.17 12.23
C ALA A 145 -6.19 -24.08 11.48
N GLN A 146 -5.62 -22.89 11.42
CA GLN A 146 -4.29 -22.68 10.86
C GLN A 146 -3.20 -23.13 11.85
N THR A 147 -2.09 -23.64 11.31
CA THR A 147 -0.93 -24.10 12.09
C THR A 147 -0.01 -22.92 12.43
N ALA A 148 0.78 -23.06 13.50
CA ALA A 148 1.62 -21.98 14.03
C ALA A 148 2.53 -21.31 12.99
N VAL A 149 2.46 -19.97 12.95
CA VAL A 149 3.25 -19.09 12.08
C VAL A 149 4.68 -18.95 12.63
N PRO A 150 5.74 -18.93 11.79
CA PRO A 150 7.10 -18.69 12.25
C PRO A 150 7.28 -17.26 12.77
N THR A 151 8.04 -17.11 13.86
CA THR A 151 8.46 -15.80 14.39
C THR A 151 9.36 -15.07 13.39
N ARG A 152 9.26 -13.73 13.30
CA ARG A 152 10.17 -12.86 12.53
C ARG A 152 11.63 -13.30 12.70
N THR A 153 12.35 -13.46 11.58
CA THR A 153 13.81 -13.62 11.64
C THR A 153 14.42 -12.34 12.22
N PRO A 154 15.24 -12.40 13.29
CA PRO A 154 15.79 -11.20 13.90
C PRO A 154 16.75 -10.48 12.94
N LEU A 155 16.61 -9.15 12.88
CA LEU A 155 17.56 -8.25 12.23
C LEU A 155 18.99 -8.54 12.77
N PRO A 156 20.03 -8.59 11.92
CA PRO A 156 21.34 -9.11 12.32
C PRO A 156 21.89 -8.39 13.55
N THR A 157 22.11 -9.15 14.62
CA THR A 157 22.68 -8.65 15.87
C THR A 157 24.13 -8.22 15.63
N LEU A 158 24.36 -6.91 15.48
CA LEU A 158 25.69 -6.33 15.48
C LEU A 158 26.26 -6.38 16.90
N THR A 159 26.81 -7.53 17.28
CA THR A 159 27.55 -7.71 18.53
C THR A 159 28.68 -6.69 18.58
N PRO A 160 28.70 -5.76 19.56
CA PRO A 160 29.76 -4.75 19.64
C PRO A 160 31.10 -5.45 19.89
N THR A 161 32.05 -5.23 18.98
CA THR A 161 33.40 -5.79 19.11
C THR A 161 34.10 -5.07 20.27
N ASN A 162 34.44 -5.84 21.31
CA ASN A 162 35.03 -5.33 22.53
C ASN A 162 36.41 -4.70 22.24
N PRO A 163 36.67 -3.41 22.57
CA PRO A 163 37.95 -2.76 22.29
C PRO A 163 39.05 -3.25 23.26
N GLY A 164 39.61 -4.42 22.97
CA GLY A 164 40.52 -5.11 23.89
C GLY A 164 41.32 -6.28 23.32
N GLU A 165 41.65 -6.27 22.03
CA GLU A 165 42.56 -7.25 21.42
C GLU A 165 43.80 -6.57 20.82
N VAL A 166 44.97 -7.21 20.97
CA VAL A 166 46.28 -6.60 20.69
C VAL A 166 46.68 -6.86 19.25
N VAL A 167 46.89 -5.80 18.46
CA VAL A 167 47.30 -5.89 17.06
C VAL A 167 48.77 -6.32 16.96
N ASP A 168 49.03 -7.43 16.26
CA ASP A 168 50.38 -7.85 15.86
C ASP A 168 50.94 -6.89 14.79
N PRO A 169 52.15 -6.33 14.96
CA PRO A 169 52.71 -5.34 14.04
C PRO A 169 53.19 -5.89 12.67
N ASN A 170 53.13 -7.20 12.39
CA ASN A 170 53.78 -7.81 11.22
C ASN A 170 52.87 -8.19 10.02
N VAL A 171 51.79 -7.44 9.76
CA VAL A 171 50.99 -7.61 8.52
C VAL A 171 51.35 -6.52 7.50
N PRO A 172 51.86 -6.86 6.30
CA PRO A 172 52.25 -5.87 5.30
C PRO A 172 51.04 -5.23 4.61
N VAL A 173 51.06 -3.89 4.50
CA VAL A 173 50.04 -3.11 3.80
C VAL A 173 50.11 -3.37 2.29
N GLN A 174 49.04 -3.91 1.70
CA GLN A 174 48.88 -3.93 0.24
C GLN A 174 48.25 -2.63 -0.23
N THR A 175 49.05 -1.78 -0.89
CA THR A 175 48.56 -0.61 -1.64
C THR A 175 47.93 -1.07 -2.96
N GLY A 176 46.66 -1.50 -2.90
CA GLY A 176 45.85 -1.75 -4.10
C GLY A 176 45.54 -0.44 -4.84
N THR A 177 45.88 -0.36 -6.12
CA THR A 177 45.47 0.74 -7.00
C THR A 177 43.95 0.79 -7.14
N ALA A 178 43.37 1.99 -7.11
CA ALA A 178 41.94 2.18 -7.27
C ALA A 178 41.50 1.95 -8.72
N ASP A 179 40.91 0.79 -9.01
CA ASP A 179 40.22 0.56 -10.27
C ASP A 179 38.93 1.40 -10.33
N ALA A 180 38.80 2.20 -11.39
CA ALA A 180 37.68 3.12 -11.60
C ALA A 180 36.45 2.39 -12.16
N ASN A 181 35.88 1.46 -11.38
CA ASN A 181 34.58 0.86 -11.66
C ASN A 181 33.75 0.78 -10.37
N ALA A 182 33.25 1.94 -9.93
CA ALA A 182 32.40 2.07 -8.75
C ALA A 182 31.04 1.40 -9.01
N ALA A 183 30.97 0.10 -8.71
CA ALA A 183 29.71 -0.63 -8.64
C ALA A 183 28.73 0.12 -7.73
N ALA A 184 27.44 0.17 -8.12
CA ALA A 184 26.42 0.85 -7.36
C ALA A 184 26.40 0.31 -5.92
N THR A 185 26.86 1.11 -4.97
CA THR A 185 26.95 0.71 -3.56
C THR A 185 25.55 0.45 -3.06
N SER A 186 25.25 -0.84 -2.77
CA SER A 186 24.03 -1.20 -2.08
C SER A 186 23.96 -0.39 -0.80
N ALA A 187 22.93 0.44 -0.69
CA ALA A 187 22.87 1.41 0.37
C ALA A 187 22.69 0.66 1.70
N ALA A 188 23.68 0.77 2.58
CA ALA A 188 23.79 -0.08 3.75
C ALA A 188 23.16 0.58 4.97
N ILE A 189 22.42 -0.23 5.75
CA ILE A 189 22.01 0.11 7.12
C ILE A 189 23.29 0.19 7.97
N ARG A 190 23.39 1.22 8.82
CA ARG A 190 24.55 1.47 9.69
C ARG A 190 24.09 1.78 11.12
N PRO A 191 24.93 1.63 12.15
CA PRO A 191 24.63 2.16 13.48
C PRO A 191 24.36 3.66 13.43
N GLY A 192 23.36 4.11 14.20
CA GLY A 192 22.98 5.52 14.33
C GLY A 192 23.36 6.13 15.68
N SER A 193 22.83 7.32 15.91
CA SER A 193 22.84 8.02 17.21
C SER A 193 21.41 8.03 17.77
N PRO A 194 21.24 8.10 19.11
CA PRO A 194 19.92 8.29 19.71
C PRO A 194 19.27 9.61 19.25
N PRO A 195 17.93 9.69 19.28
CA PRO A 195 17.19 10.87 18.85
C PRO A 195 17.31 11.99 19.91
N PRO A 196 17.11 13.27 19.53
CA PRO A 196 17.06 14.40 20.47
C PRO A 196 15.73 14.45 21.25
N LEU A 197 15.38 13.36 21.93
CA LEU A 197 14.25 13.23 22.85
C LEU A 197 14.52 12.15 23.90
N THR A 198 13.80 12.21 25.01
CA THR A 198 13.70 11.09 25.96
C THR A 198 12.33 10.45 25.87
N ILE A 199 12.25 9.15 26.22
CA ILE A 199 11.04 8.34 26.16
C ILE A 199 11.08 7.30 27.29
N THR A 200 9.96 7.03 27.95
CA THR A 200 9.89 6.07 29.06
C THR A 200 9.38 4.73 28.53
N LEU A 201 10.30 3.77 28.39
CA LEU A 201 9.98 2.44 27.87
C LEU A 201 9.50 1.48 28.98
N PRO A 202 8.47 0.63 28.75
CA PRO A 202 8.04 -0.39 29.70
C PRO A 202 9.12 -1.46 29.96
N LYS A 203 8.97 -2.19 31.07
CA LYS A 203 9.92 -3.28 31.41
C LYS A 203 9.94 -4.34 30.30
N GLY A 204 11.14 -4.61 29.78
CA GLY A 204 11.37 -5.61 28.73
C GLY A 204 11.37 -5.05 27.31
N TRP A 205 11.05 -3.76 27.14
CA TRP A 205 11.29 -3.05 25.89
C TRP A 205 12.78 -2.75 25.68
N GLN A 206 13.16 -2.64 24.41
CA GLN A 206 14.50 -2.38 23.94
C GLN A 206 14.49 -1.27 22.88
N SER A 207 15.66 -0.72 22.56
CA SER A 207 15.86 0.31 21.54
C SER A 207 17.10 0.00 20.70
N ILE A 208 17.04 0.26 19.40
CA ILE A 208 18.20 0.24 18.50
C ILE A 208 18.21 1.47 17.59
N ASP A 209 19.35 2.16 17.55
CA ASP A 209 19.58 3.35 16.74
C ASP A 209 20.31 3.00 15.45
N LEU A 210 19.72 3.38 14.32
CA LEU A 210 20.16 3.04 12.97
C LEU A 210 20.23 4.29 12.09
N ILE A 211 21.01 4.20 11.03
CA ILE A 211 20.93 5.06 9.86
C ILE A 211 20.49 4.17 8.70
N VAL A 212 19.34 4.51 8.10
CA VAL A 212 18.74 3.77 6.98
C VAL A 212 18.72 4.61 5.70
N PRO A 213 18.92 3.98 4.52
CA PRO A 213 18.99 4.68 3.25
C PRO A 213 17.61 4.90 2.64
N PHE A 214 17.04 6.07 2.89
CA PHE A 214 15.74 6.48 2.34
C PHE A 214 15.85 6.89 0.87
N ARG A 215 15.00 6.31 0.01
CA ARG A 215 14.92 6.70 -1.41
C ARG A 215 13.87 7.79 -1.61
N THR A 216 14.32 9.00 -1.92
CA THR A 216 13.46 10.06 -2.48
C THR A 216 13.51 10.01 -4.01
N VAL A 217 12.53 10.59 -4.70
CA VAL A 217 12.45 10.60 -6.17
C VAL A 217 13.71 11.12 -6.89
N ASN A 218 14.50 11.97 -6.21
CA ASN A 218 15.67 12.63 -6.81
C ASN A 218 17.01 12.24 -6.13
N ALA A 219 17.00 11.49 -5.03
CA ALA A 219 18.21 11.12 -4.29
C ALA A 219 17.97 9.98 -3.28
N ILE A 220 18.96 9.10 -3.12
CA ILE A 220 19.10 8.30 -1.89
C ILE A 220 19.68 9.22 -0.80
N ARG A 221 19.11 9.17 0.40
CA ARG A 221 19.53 9.96 1.57
C ARG A 221 19.57 9.08 2.80
N ASP A 222 20.62 9.22 3.59
CA ASP A 222 20.67 8.63 4.92
C ASP A 222 19.67 9.37 5.84
N VAL A 223 18.82 8.61 6.54
CA VAL A 223 17.86 9.11 7.54
C VAL A 223 18.05 8.30 8.83
N PRO A 224 18.17 8.93 10.00
CA PRO A 224 18.25 8.19 11.26
C PRO A 224 16.89 7.63 11.65
N LEU A 225 16.91 6.38 12.12
CA LEU A 225 15.77 5.59 12.57
C LEU A 225 16.11 4.98 13.92
N THR A 226 15.30 5.26 14.93
CA THR A 226 15.32 4.51 16.20
C THR A 226 14.14 3.56 16.21
N ILE A 227 14.39 2.27 16.45
CA ILE A 227 13.34 1.27 16.61
C ILE A 227 13.22 0.93 18.10
N TYR A 228 12.04 1.12 18.67
CA TYR A 228 11.67 0.63 19.99
C TYR A 228 10.76 -0.58 19.83
N ASN A 229 10.99 -1.65 20.60
CA ASN A 229 10.10 -2.81 20.59
C ASN A 229 10.07 -3.53 21.94
N GLY A 230 8.97 -4.21 22.23
CA GLY A 230 8.87 -5.05 23.43
C GLY A 230 7.49 -5.67 23.66
N PRO A 231 7.35 -6.46 24.73
CA PRO A 231 6.09 -7.10 25.07
C PRO A 231 5.05 -6.08 25.54
N LEU A 232 3.78 -6.35 25.22
CA LEU A 232 2.61 -5.62 25.69
C LEU A 232 1.79 -6.46 26.66
N PRO A 233 1.05 -5.84 27.61
CA PRO A 233 0.20 -6.58 28.54
C PRO A 233 -1.10 -7.02 27.86
N SER A 234 -1.31 -8.33 27.73
CA SER A 234 -2.57 -8.94 27.27
C SER A 234 -3.32 -9.58 28.45
N ALA A 235 -4.64 -9.38 28.51
CA ALA A 235 -5.49 -10.01 29.53
C ALA A 235 -5.52 -11.54 29.45
N ASP A 236 -5.50 -12.10 28.23
CA ASP A 236 -5.67 -13.53 27.97
C ASP A 236 -4.34 -14.32 27.98
N GLY A 237 -3.23 -13.64 28.32
CA GLY A 237 -1.88 -14.24 28.32
C GLY A 237 -1.30 -14.50 26.92
N ALA A 238 -1.90 -13.92 25.88
CA ALA A 238 -1.35 -13.95 24.53
C ALA A 238 -0.02 -13.18 24.45
N SER A 239 0.90 -13.68 23.62
CA SER A 239 2.18 -13.00 23.36
C SER A 239 1.97 -11.87 22.35
N VAL A 240 1.70 -10.66 22.85
CA VAL A 240 1.49 -9.46 22.04
C VAL A 240 2.74 -8.59 22.07
N ASN A 241 3.22 -8.17 20.89
CA ASN A 241 4.40 -7.32 20.75
C ASN A 241 4.02 -5.94 20.23
N GLY A 242 4.62 -4.91 20.83
CA GLY A 242 4.53 -3.52 20.38
C GLY A 242 5.83 -3.08 19.72
N TYR A 243 5.70 -2.24 18.70
CA TYR A 243 6.79 -1.60 17.98
C TYR A 243 6.51 -0.10 17.83
N ILE A 244 7.55 0.73 17.95
CA ILE A 244 7.51 2.16 17.62
C ILE A 244 8.76 2.46 16.79
N TYR A 245 8.56 2.78 15.51
CA TYR A 245 9.62 3.22 14.60
C TYR A 245 9.64 4.74 14.59
N LEU A 246 10.76 5.34 14.97
CA LEU A 246 10.96 6.79 15.03
C LEU A 246 11.97 7.22 13.97
N PHE A 247 11.47 7.81 12.88
CA PHE A 247 12.29 8.54 11.93
C PHE A 247 12.42 9.99 12.38
N TRP A 248 13.63 10.56 12.31
CA TRP A 248 13.86 11.95 12.69
C TRP A 248 14.85 12.64 11.75
N GLY A 249 14.88 13.98 11.78
CA GLY A 249 15.82 14.79 10.98
C GLY A 249 15.66 14.69 9.45
N PHE A 250 14.60 14.05 8.96
CA PHE A 250 14.36 13.84 7.53
C PHE A 250 14.04 15.16 6.78
N PRO A 251 14.39 15.27 5.49
CA PRO A 251 13.92 16.37 4.64
C PRO A 251 12.41 16.25 4.45
N ASN A 252 11.70 17.37 4.62
CA ASN A 252 10.24 17.42 4.61
C ASN A 252 9.74 17.73 3.19
N VAL A 253 8.61 17.16 2.80
CA VAL A 253 7.85 17.50 1.59
C VAL A 253 7.24 18.88 1.76
N THR A 254 7.68 19.84 0.93
CA THR A 254 7.08 21.18 0.86
C THR A 254 5.96 21.23 -0.17
N SER A 255 4.82 21.82 0.19
CA SER A 255 3.77 22.20 -0.74
C SER A 255 4.25 23.28 -1.75
N PRO A 256 3.50 23.56 -2.82
CA PRO A 256 3.73 24.72 -3.68
C PRO A 256 3.62 26.08 -2.95
N THR A 257 2.99 26.13 -1.77
CA THR A 257 2.94 27.31 -0.88
C THR A 257 4.19 27.44 0.02
N GLY A 258 5.11 26.46 0.00
CA GLY A 258 6.30 26.41 0.86
C GLY A 258 6.05 25.86 2.27
N GLU A 259 4.85 25.35 2.54
CA GLU A 259 4.46 24.78 3.83
C GLU A 259 4.82 23.29 3.91
N PHE A 260 5.20 22.81 5.09
CA PHE A 260 5.62 21.41 5.29
C PHE A 260 4.42 20.47 5.41
N ASN A 261 4.32 19.49 4.52
CA ASN A 261 3.24 18.50 4.48
C ASN A 261 3.64 17.22 5.24
N LEU A 262 3.59 17.33 6.57
CA LEU A 262 4.01 16.26 7.49
C LEU A 262 3.20 14.95 7.35
N TRP A 263 1.98 15.03 6.81
CA TRP A 263 1.20 13.84 6.49
C TRP A 263 1.75 13.13 5.24
N ALA A 264 2.14 13.89 4.21
CA ALA A 264 2.83 13.32 3.05
C ALA A 264 4.22 12.76 3.40
N ASP A 265 4.95 13.41 4.32
CA ASP A 265 6.20 12.87 4.88
C ASP A 265 5.98 11.50 5.53
N GLY A 266 4.98 11.40 6.42
CA GLY A 266 4.61 10.15 7.07
C GLY A 266 4.26 9.04 6.07
N LEU A 267 3.45 9.36 5.05
CA LEU A 267 3.12 8.40 3.99
C LEU A 267 4.31 7.98 3.14
N GLN A 268 5.23 8.89 2.81
CA GLN A 268 6.42 8.57 2.02
C GLN A 268 7.38 7.66 2.81
N ILE A 269 7.53 7.89 4.11
CA ILE A 269 8.36 7.06 4.99
C ILE A 269 7.72 5.68 5.19
N LEU A 270 6.42 5.61 5.47
CA LEU A 270 5.68 4.34 5.63
C LEU A 270 5.86 3.43 4.40
N ARG A 271 5.58 3.97 3.21
CA ARG A 271 5.66 3.26 1.91
C ARG A 271 7.09 3.02 1.43
N GLY A 272 8.07 3.79 1.91
CA GLY A 272 9.45 3.76 1.44
C GLY A 272 10.45 3.08 2.37
N SER A 273 10.03 2.63 3.56
CA SER A 273 10.96 2.05 4.57
C SER A 273 10.36 1.12 5.62
N LEU A 274 9.04 1.10 5.85
CA LEU A 274 8.43 0.27 6.91
C LEU A 274 7.53 -0.86 6.42
N VAL A 275 7.00 -0.74 5.21
CA VAL A 275 6.10 -1.73 4.62
C VAL A 275 6.75 -2.28 3.35
N SER A 276 6.91 -3.60 3.27
CA SER A 276 7.45 -4.28 2.10
C SER A 276 6.55 -4.09 0.86
N GLU A 277 7.15 -4.10 -0.33
CA GLU A 277 6.41 -4.16 -1.61
C GLU A 277 5.56 -5.44 -1.73
N SER A 278 5.79 -6.44 -0.88
CA SER A 278 4.97 -7.67 -0.77
C SER A 278 3.73 -7.55 0.13
N CYS A 279 3.50 -6.42 0.79
CA CYS A 279 2.35 -6.20 1.69
C CYS A 279 1.21 -5.41 1.03
N ASN A 280 -0.04 -5.79 1.28
CA ASN A 280 -1.19 -4.94 0.98
C ASN A 280 -1.32 -3.86 2.08
N LEU A 281 -1.03 -2.61 1.71
CA LEU A 281 -1.03 -1.47 2.63
C LEU A 281 -2.37 -0.71 2.62
N GLY A 282 -3.21 -0.97 3.62
CA GLY A 282 -4.39 -0.16 3.92
C GLY A 282 -4.01 1.10 4.70
N ILE A 283 -4.59 2.25 4.33
CA ILE A 283 -4.39 3.55 5.00
C ILE A 283 -5.75 4.22 5.09
N ASN A 284 -6.16 4.70 6.28
CA ASN A 284 -7.34 5.55 6.39
C ASN A 284 -7.05 6.91 5.73
N GLN A 285 -7.87 7.30 4.75
CA GLN A 285 -7.68 8.53 3.97
C GLN A 285 -7.86 9.82 4.80
N GLU A 286 -8.55 9.75 5.94
CA GLU A 286 -8.75 10.89 6.82
C GLU A 286 -7.44 11.29 7.53
N GLN A 287 -7.05 12.57 7.45
CA GLN A 287 -5.99 13.11 8.27
C GLN A 287 -6.51 13.34 9.69
N GLN A 288 -5.88 12.72 10.69
CA GLN A 288 -6.29 12.81 12.09
C GLN A 288 -5.19 13.48 12.94
N THR A 289 -5.61 14.10 14.05
CA THR A 289 -4.69 14.71 15.03
C THR A 289 -4.34 13.70 16.12
N PHE A 290 -3.06 13.35 16.20
CA PHE A 290 -2.49 12.53 17.27
C PHE A 290 -1.71 13.40 18.26
N TYR A 291 -1.27 12.80 19.37
CA TYR A 291 -0.44 13.47 20.37
C TYR A 291 0.81 12.65 20.69
N VAL A 292 1.94 13.32 20.85
CA VAL A 292 3.22 12.75 21.27
C VAL A 292 3.88 13.74 22.22
N GLY A 293 4.17 13.34 23.47
CA GLY A 293 4.67 14.25 24.50
C GLY A 293 3.76 15.47 24.77
N GLY A 294 2.44 15.26 24.63
CA GLY A 294 1.43 16.33 24.65
C GLY A 294 1.44 17.29 23.45
N GLN A 295 2.38 17.14 22.51
CA GLN A 295 2.46 17.94 21.28
C GLN A 295 1.53 17.38 20.21
N LYS A 296 0.91 18.26 19.41
CA LYS A 296 0.06 17.85 18.29
C LYS A 296 0.90 17.29 17.15
N ALA A 297 0.48 16.15 16.63
CA ALA A 297 0.99 15.52 15.43
C ALA A 297 -0.14 15.32 14.42
N VAL A 298 0.18 15.31 13.12
CA VAL A 298 -0.73 14.88 12.05
C VAL A 298 -0.42 13.44 11.66
N GLY A 299 -1.45 12.67 11.35
CA GLY A 299 -1.27 11.24 11.12
C GLY A 299 -2.50 10.56 10.53
N THR A 300 -2.44 9.24 10.45
CA THR A 300 -3.60 8.37 10.22
C THR A 300 -3.27 6.93 10.63
N TYR A 301 -4.31 6.10 10.73
CA TYR A 301 -4.20 4.65 10.94
C TYR A 301 -3.82 3.92 9.64
N TYR A 302 -3.08 2.82 9.78
CA TYR A 302 -2.69 1.96 8.67
C TYR A 302 -2.72 0.47 9.06
N THR A 303 -2.81 -0.38 8.04
CA THR A 303 -2.71 -1.84 8.14
C THR A 303 -1.76 -2.35 7.05
N ALA A 304 -0.91 -3.32 7.37
CA ALA A 304 -0.11 -4.06 6.40
C ALA A 304 -0.51 -5.53 6.51
N VAL A 305 -1.14 -6.07 5.46
CA VAL A 305 -1.75 -7.41 5.48
C VAL A 305 -1.34 -8.25 4.27
N SER A 306 -1.42 -9.57 4.41
CA SER A 306 -0.95 -10.55 3.41
C SER A 306 0.52 -10.39 3.04
N CYS A 307 1.37 -10.00 4.00
CA CYS A 307 2.80 -9.78 3.75
C CYS A 307 3.55 -11.11 3.54
N ASP A 308 4.20 -11.30 2.39
CA ASP A 308 5.03 -12.50 2.17
C ASP A 308 6.23 -12.53 3.13
N GLY A 309 6.33 -13.60 3.93
CA GLY A 309 7.40 -13.83 4.90
C GLY A 309 7.32 -13.02 6.21
N GLU A 310 6.31 -12.18 6.42
CA GLU A 310 6.16 -11.32 7.60
C GLU A 310 4.79 -11.48 8.29
N THR A 311 4.66 -10.98 9.53
CA THR A 311 3.39 -10.96 10.27
C THR A 311 2.53 -9.77 9.83
N ASP A 312 1.26 -10.02 9.55
CA ASP A 312 0.25 -8.97 9.36
C ASP A 312 0.15 -8.07 10.61
N THR A 313 0.18 -6.75 10.41
CA THR A 313 0.25 -5.76 11.49
C THR A 313 -0.61 -4.52 11.22
N ALA A 314 -0.97 -3.81 12.27
CA ALA A 314 -1.73 -2.57 12.21
C ALA A 314 -1.21 -1.56 13.24
N GLY A 315 -1.46 -0.28 12.99
CA GLY A 315 -1.13 0.81 13.89
C GLY A 315 -1.50 2.18 13.33
N TRP A 316 -0.78 3.20 13.75
CA TRP A 316 -0.92 4.57 13.24
C TRP A 316 0.44 5.24 13.10
N PHE A 317 0.49 6.35 12.37
CA PHE A 317 1.63 7.25 12.41
C PHE A 317 1.27 8.61 12.97
N ALA A 318 2.26 9.29 13.53
CA ALA A 318 2.17 10.62 14.11
C ALA A 318 3.42 11.42 13.72
N ALA A 319 3.25 12.36 12.79
CA ALA A 319 4.30 13.24 12.29
C ALA A 319 4.17 14.66 12.86
N LEU A 320 5.26 15.22 13.36
CA LEU A 320 5.32 16.56 13.96
C LEU A 320 6.71 17.20 13.81
N ARG A 321 6.79 18.51 14.11
CA ARG A 321 8.04 19.26 14.15
C ARG A 321 8.24 19.93 15.49
N MET A 322 9.43 19.78 16.07
CA MET A 322 9.81 20.32 17.38
C MET A 322 11.24 20.86 17.30
N TYR A 323 11.46 22.06 17.84
CA TYR A 323 12.75 22.77 17.80
C TYR A 323 13.40 22.87 16.40
N GLY A 324 12.58 22.93 15.34
CA GLY A 324 13.04 22.94 13.95
C GLY A 324 13.35 21.55 13.36
N GLY A 325 13.59 20.53 14.20
CA GLY A 325 13.64 19.14 13.79
C GLY A 325 12.26 18.60 13.37
N SER A 326 12.26 17.52 12.60
CA SER A 326 11.06 16.80 12.16
C SER A 326 11.12 15.35 12.64
N TYR A 327 9.98 14.81 13.06
CA TYR A 327 9.84 13.50 13.70
C TYR A 327 8.60 12.80 13.15
N ALA A 328 8.71 11.52 12.87
CA ALA A 328 7.60 10.67 12.45
C ALA A 328 7.67 9.36 13.23
N PHE A 329 6.71 9.20 14.13
CA PHE A 329 6.51 7.99 14.93
C PHE A 329 5.53 7.08 14.19
N PHE A 330 5.86 5.82 13.99
CA PHE A 330 4.98 4.79 13.45
C PHE A 330 4.83 3.70 14.49
N THR A 331 3.60 3.48 14.94
CA THR A 331 3.28 2.40 15.87
C THR A 331 2.86 1.16 15.10
N ALA A 332 3.21 -0.01 15.61
CA ALA A 332 2.71 -1.29 15.08
C ALA A 332 2.49 -2.27 16.23
N VAL A 333 1.45 -3.09 16.13
CA VAL A 333 1.13 -4.15 17.09
C VAL A 333 1.01 -5.48 16.36
N GLU A 334 1.56 -6.54 16.95
CA GLU A 334 1.44 -7.92 16.47
C GLU A 334 0.84 -8.82 17.57
N PRO A 335 -0.24 -9.59 17.28
CA PRO A 335 -0.99 -9.64 16.01
C PRO A 335 -1.94 -8.43 15.84
N LEU A 336 -2.28 -8.10 14.59
CA LEU A 336 -2.97 -6.84 14.24
C LEU A 336 -4.34 -6.61 14.91
N ASP A 337 -5.04 -7.69 15.23
CA ASP A 337 -6.38 -7.68 15.85
C ASP A 337 -6.36 -7.20 17.31
N THR A 338 -5.20 -7.24 17.96
CA THR A 338 -5.02 -6.73 19.33
C THR A 338 -4.83 -5.20 19.40
N LEU A 339 -4.63 -4.52 18.26
CA LEU A 339 -4.43 -3.06 18.22
C LEU A 339 -5.47 -2.25 19.02
N PRO A 340 -6.79 -2.55 19.01
CA PRO A 340 -7.77 -1.77 19.77
C PRO A 340 -7.61 -1.88 21.29
N GLU A 341 -7.22 -3.05 21.81
CA GLU A 341 -6.89 -3.23 23.24
C GLU A 341 -5.57 -2.52 23.60
N GLN A 342 -4.60 -2.54 22.68
CA GLN A 342 -3.22 -2.13 22.94
C GLN A 342 -2.90 -0.68 22.60
N SER A 343 -3.76 0.01 21.83
CA SER A 343 -3.59 1.42 21.48
C SER A 343 -3.38 2.33 22.72
N PRO A 344 -4.10 2.18 23.85
CA PRO A 344 -3.82 2.93 25.08
C PRO A 344 -2.44 2.63 25.68
N ASN A 345 -1.97 1.38 25.62
CA ASN A 345 -0.66 1.00 26.15
C ASN A 345 0.48 1.60 25.32
N ILE A 346 0.36 1.60 23.99
CA ILE A 346 1.30 2.27 23.09
C ILE A 346 1.22 3.80 23.22
N GLN A 347 0.02 4.38 23.31
CA GLN A 347 -0.15 5.82 23.48
C GLN A 347 0.48 6.32 24.78
N ALA A 348 0.40 5.56 25.88
CA ALA A 348 1.08 5.89 27.14
C ALA A 348 2.62 5.97 27.01
N ILE A 349 3.22 5.23 26.06
CA ILE A 349 4.64 5.36 25.72
C ILE A 349 4.89 6.65 24.93
N LEU A 350 4.05 6.98 23.95
CA LEU A 350 4.15 8.23 23.18
C LEU A 350 3.89 9.49 24.04
N ASP A 351 3.00 9.41 25.03
CA ASP A 351 2.72 10.48 25.99
C ASP A 351 3.91 10.77 26.92
N SER A 352 4.81 9.78 27.10
CA SER A 352 6.03 9.92 27.91
C SER A 352 7.19 10.62 27.19
N VAL A 353 7.03 10.95 25.90
CA VAL A 353 8.08 11.59 25.08
C VAL A 353 8.34 13.02 25.54
N VAL A 354 9.61 13.37 25.74
CA VAL A 354 10.05 14.76 25.97
C VAL A 354 11.10 15.12 24.95
N PHE A 355 10.76 16.01 24.02
CA PHE A 355 11.70 16.55 23.03
C PHE A 355 12.77 17.40 23.71
N LEU A 356 14.03 17.19 23.34
CA LEU A 356 15.15 17.98 23.83
C LEU A 356 15.38 19.19 22.90
N PRO A 357 15.81 20.35 23.43
CA PRO A 357 16.32 21.43 22.60
C PRO A 357 17.62 20.98 21.89
N PRO A 358 18.01 21.64 20.78
CA PRO A 358 19.34 21.46 20.21
C PRO A 358 20.42 21.89 21.21
N GLU A 359 21.60 21.26 21.11
CA GLU A 359 22.80 21.70 21.81
C GLU A 359 23.32 23.02 21.17
N GLU A 360 23.79 23.97 21.99
CA GLU A 360 24.28 25.31 21.57
C GLU A 360 25.78 25.33 21.23
#